data_AF-A0A957FLI8-F1
#
_entry.id   AF-A0A957FLI8-F1
#
_cell.length_a   1.000
_cell.length_b   1.000
_cell.length_c   1.000
_cell.angle_alpha   90.00
_cell.angle_beta   90.00
_cell.angle_gamma   90.00
#
_symmetry.space_group_name_H-M   'P 1'
#
loop_
_entity.id
_entity.type
_entity.pdbx_description
1 polymer ?
#
loop_
_entity_poly.entity_id
_entity_poly.type
_entity_poly.pdbx_seq_one_letter_code
_entity_poly.pdbx_strand_id
1 'polypeptide(L)'
;MPTYNKANNDVERAAFLRRAANTGTADIAAGTPYLGQATVDEVTALAATYETALSALSTNQSGRSREIRQRQEAIETLATYVRDFWEVARRRARRLGQPAEVLTFYGLPLDGMSPNPSTADEWLTWAGTVVQGDAEAVTAGYAAMSNPSAVEITAVLTTAQQEVTEANAADRTYDQSQEQLAEVRAQADQLIDDVMAELRFTLRRKDAASQRRVMRTYGAVFTYLDGEPRDPDDQPEEPVA
;
A
#
# COMPACT_ATOMS: atom_id res chain seq x y z
N MET A 1 -36.92 -0.58 17.29
CA MET A 1 -36.70 -1.93 16.69
C MET A 1 -35.30 -1.95 16.14
N PRO A 2 -34.51 -3.01 16.38
CA PRO A 2 -33.13 -3.07 15.94
C PRO A 2 -33.01 -3.05 14.40
N THR A 3 -32.13 -2.21 13.88
CA THR A 3 -31.88 -2.01 12.45
C THR A 3 -30.67 -2.80 11.98
N TYR A 4 -30.77 -3.44 10.81
CA TYR A 4 -29.63 -4.09 10.17
C TYR A 4 -28.57 -3.05 9.81
N ASN A 5 -27.34 -3.26 10.27
CA ASN A 5 -26.20 -2.45 9.91
C ASN A 5 -25.43 -3.17 8.79
N LYS A 6 -25.45 -2.59 7.59
CA LYS A 6 -24.70 -3.12 6.44
C LYS A 6 -23.20 -2.98 6.71
N ALA A 7 -22.41 -3.93 6.21
CA ALA A 7 -20.96 -3.88 6.31
C ALA A 7 -20.43 -2.62 5.58
N ASN A 8 -19.70 -1.75 6.31
CA ASN A 8 -19.25 -0.46 5.78
C ASN A 8 -17.75 -0.44 5.49
N ASN A 9 -16.98 -1.37 6.05
CA ASN A 9 -15.53 -1.50 5.80
C ASN A 9 -15.15 -2.92 5.30
N ASP A 10 -13.91 -3.08 4.85
CA ASP A 10 -13.42 -4.35 4.27
C ASP A 10 -13.40 -5.50 5.28
N VAL A 11 -13.10 -5.19 6.54
CA VAL A 11 -13.05 -6.19 7.62
C VAL A 11 -14.45 -6.74 7.89
N GLU A 12 -15.45 -5.88 7.92
CA GLU A 12 -16.85 -6.27 8.08
C GLU A 12 -17.38 -7.06 6.89
N ARG A 13 -17.04 -6.66 5.66
CA ARG A 13 -17.40 -7.40 4.44
C ARG A 13 -16.81 -8.81 4.45
N ALA A 14 -15.51 -8.92 4.69
CA ALA A 14 -14.83 -10.21 4.79
C ALA A 14 -15.41 -11.08 5.92
N ALA A 15 -15.70 -10.49 7.08
CA ALA A 15 -16.30 -11.21 8.21
C ALA A 15 -17.73 -11.68 7.93
N PHE A 16 -18.53 -10.90 7.20
CA PHE A 16 -19.86 -11.31 6.76
C PHE A 16 -19.76 -12.47 5.78
N LEU A 17 -19.01 -12.31 4.68
CA LEU A 17 -18.88 -13.33 3.62
C LEU A 17 -18.38 -14.67 4.19
N ARG A 18 -17.35 -14.63 5.05
CA ARG A 18 -16.82 -15.84 5.71
C ARG A 18 -17.86 -16.53 6.58
N ARG A 19 -18.61 -15.77 7.39
CA ARG A 19 -19.64 -16.35 8.26
C ARG A 19 -20.79 -16.93 7.44
N ALA A 20 -21.27 -16.21 6.43
CA ALA A 20 -22.31 -16.69 5.54
C ALA A 20 -21.90 -17.97 4.80
N ALA A 21 -20.67 -18.06 4.31
CA ALA A 21 -20.11 -19.28 3.71
C ALA A 21 -20.10 -20.46 4.70
N ASN A 22 -19.53 -20.25 5.89
CA ASN A 22 -19.37 -21.29 6.89
C ASN A 22 -20.72 -21.80 7.43
N THR A 23 -21.60 -20.88 7.80
CA THR A 23 -22.93 -21.22 8.33
C THR A 23 -23.82 -21.82 7.26
N GLY A 24 -23.83 -21.26 6.04
CA GLY A 24 -24.59 -21.83 4.93
C GLY A 24 -24.17 -23.26 4.60
N THR A 25 -22.85 -23.51 4.55
CA THR A 25 -22.30 -24.86 4.34
C THR A 25 -22.72 -25.82 5.46
N ALA A 26 -22.64 -25.38 6.71
CA ALA A 26 -23.01 -26.19 7.87
C ALA A 26 -24.52 -26.52 7.89
N ASP A 27 -25.36 -25.55 7.59
CA ASP A 27 -26.83 -25.70 7.57
C ASP A 27 -27.29 -26.62 6.44
N ILE A 28 -26.65 -26.54 5.27
CA ILE A 28 -26.89 -27.49 4.16
C ILE A 28 -26.51 -28.91 4.59
N ALA A 29 -25.33 -29.09 5.21
CA ALA A 29 -24.88 -30.40 5.68
C ALA A 29 -25.80 -30.97 6.78
N ALA A 30 -26.39 -30.11 7.61
CA ALA A 30 -27.35 -30.48 8.64
C ALA A 30 -28.78 -30.75 8.10
N GLY A 31 -29.04 -30.48 6.82
CA GLY A 31 -30.37 -30.63 6.21
C GLY A 31 -31.36 -29.53 6.60
N THR A 32 -30.88 -28.39 7.12
CA THR A 32 -31.70 -27.23 7.52
C THR A 32 -31.25 -25.93 6.83
N PRO A 33 -31.19 -25.89 5.48
CA PRO A 33 -30.66 -24.72 4.76
C PRO A 33 -31.56 -23.50 4.89
N TYR A 34 -30.96 -22.34 5.19
CA TYR A 34 -31.63 -21.03 5.08
C TYR A 34 -31.27 -20.27 3.79
N LEU A 35 -30.14 -20.63 3.18
CA LEU A 35 -29.68 -20.19 1.87
C LEU A 35 -29.69 -21.39 0.90
N GLY A 36 -29.92 -21.11 -0.38
CA GLY A 36 -29.77 -22.08 -1.45
C GLY A 36 -28.30 -22.46 -1.67
N GLN A 37 -28.08 -23.66 -2.20
CA GLN A 37 -26.73 -24.18 -2.51
C GLN A 37 -25.94 -23.22 -3.41
N ALA A 38 -26.58 -22.67 -4.45
CA ALA A 38 -25.94 -21.74 -5.37
C ALA A 38 -25.41 -20.49 -4.65
N THR A 39 -26.21 -19.87 -3.77
CA THR A 39 -25.80 -18.72 -2.97
C THR A 39 -24.64 -19.06 -2.04
N VAL A 40 -24.66 -20.25 -1.41
CA VAL A 40 -23.56 -20.69 -0.54
C VAL A 40 -22.27 -20.90 -1.33
N ASP A 41 -22.34 -21.50 -2.52
CA ASP A 41 -21.19 -21.70 -3.39
C ASP A 41 -20.60 -20.36 -3.85
N GLU A 42 -21.44 -19.40 -4.26
CA GLU A 42 -21.03 -18.05 -4.65
C GLU A 42 -20.37 -17.28 -3.51
N VAL A 43 -20.98 -17.30 -2.31
CA VAL A 43 -20.43 -16.63 -1.13
C VAL A 43 -19.10 -17.25 -0.71
N THR A 44 -18.99 -18.58 -0.80
CA THR A 44 -17.74 -19.29 -0.45
C THR A 44 -16.62 -18.91 -1.41
N ALA A 45 -16.89 -18.90 -2.72
CA ALA A 45 -15.91 -18.49 -3.72
C ALA A 45 -15.50 -17.02 -3.54
N LEU A 46 -16.47 -16.12 -3.37
CA LEU A 46 -16.20 -14.69 -3.20
C LEU A 46 -15.45 -14.38 -1.90
N ALA A 47 -15.78 -15.07 -0.80
CA ALA A 47 -15.07 -14.91 0.48
C ALA A 47 -13.57 -15.19 0.33
N ALA A 48 -13.21 -16.29 -0.35
CA ALA A 48 -11.81 -16.64 -0.60
C ALA A 48 -11.09 -15.61 -1.48
N THR A 49 -11.74 -15.14 -2.54
CA THR A 49 -11.19 -14.08 -3.41
C THR A 49 -11.01 -12.77 -2.66
N TYR A 50 -11.99 -12.37 -1.84
CA TYR A 50 -11.93 -11.14 -1.04
C TYR A 50 -10.79 -11.16 -0.04
N GLU A 51 -10.62 -12.26 0.69
CA GLU A 51 -9.55 -12.43 1.67
C GLU A 51 -8.16 -12.42 1.02
N THR A 52 -8.05 -13.03 -0.15
CA THR A 52 -6.82 -13.02 -0.95
C THR A 52 -6.47 -11.59 -1.38
N ALA A 53 -7.45 -10.84 -1.91
CA ALA A 53 -7.26 -9.44 -2.31
C ALA A 53 -6.87 -8.54 -1.13
N LEU A 54 -7.53 -8.72 0.02
CA LEU A 54 -7.23 -7.94 1.24
C LEU A 54 -5.81 -8.22 1.76
N SER A 55 -5.40 -9.50 1.76
CA SER A 55 -4.06 -9.92 2.19
C SER A 55 -2.97 -9.45 1.23
N ALA A 56 -3.24 -9.47 -0.08
CA ALA A 56 -2.35 -8.92 -1.10
C ALA A 56 -2.15 -7.42 -0.89
N LEU A 57 -3.23 -6.67 -0.66
CA LEU A 57 -3.16 -5.23 -0.41
C LEU A 57 -2.29 -4.89 0.80
N SER A 58 -2.48 -5.58 1.95
CA SER A 58 -1.67 -5.32 3.16
C SER A 58 -0.20 -5.67 2.97
N THR A 59 0.08 -6.76 2.24
CA THR A 59 1.44 -7.19 1.93
C THR A 59 2.13 -6.18 1.03
N ASN A 60 1.46 -5.75 -0.03
CA ASN A 60 1.99 -4.81 -1.00
C ASN A 60 2.14 -3.40 -0.42
N GLN A 61 1.26 -2.98 0.50
CA GLN A 61 1.43 -1.73 1.24
C GLN A 61 2.71 -1.72 2.08
N SER A 62 2.98 -2.84 2.76
CA SER A 62 4.16 -3.01 3.60
C SER A 62 5.44 -3.03 2.74
N GLY A 63 5.41 -3.76 1.63
CA GLY A 63 6.49 -3.79 0.63
C GLY A 63 6.77 -2.39 0.07
N ARG A 64 5.74 -1.69 -0.41
CA ARG A 64 5.84 -0.30 -0.89
C ARG A 64 6.47 0.63 0.13
N SER A 65 6.03 0.56 1.39
CA SER A 65 6.57 1.41 2.47
C SER A 65 8.06 1.15 2.74
N ARG A 66 8.51 -0.09 2.53
CA ARG A 66 9.91 -0.48 2.63
C ARG A 66 10.71 0.09 1.45
N GLU A 67 10.26 -0.10 0.21
CA GLU A 67 10.99 0.39 -0.98
C GLU A 67 11.08 1.92 -1.02
N ILE A 68 10.02 2.64 -0.60
CA ILE A 68 10.05 4.10 -0.48
C ILE A 68 11.15 4.57 0.50
N ARG A 69 11.35 3.83 1.60
CA ARG A 69 12.38 4.14 2.59
C ARG A 69 13.78 3.89 2.02
N GLN A 70 14.00 2.73 1.40
CA GLN A 70 15.29 2.41 0.79
C GLN A 70 15.66 3.42 -0.31
N ARG A 71 14.70 3.80 -1.15
CA ARG A 71 14.85 4.90 -2.12
C ARG A 71 15.28 6.21 -1.45
N GLN A 72 14.63 6.59 -0.36
CA GLN A 72 14.96 7.84 0.35
C GLN A 72 16.39 7.79 0.90
N GLU A 73 16.78 6.70 1.55
CA GLU A 73 18.12 6.50 2.10
C GLU A 73 19.20 6.52 0.99
N ALA A 74 18.92 5.89 -0.16
CA ALA A 74 19.83 5.88 -1.30
C ALA A 74 20.00 7.28 -1.92
N ILE A 75 18.91 8.05 -2.05
CA ILE A 75 18.97 9.44 -2.55
C ILE A 75 19.68 10.37 -1.56
N GLU A 76 19.46 10.21 -0.25
CA GLU A 76 20.19 10.98 0.77
C GLU A 76 21.70 10.70 0.74
N THR A 77 22.06 9.44 0.55
CA THR A 77 23.45 9.02 0.37
C THR A 77 24.03 9.66 -0.90
N LEU A 78 23.35 9.56 -2.03
CA LEU A 78 23.77 10.19 -3.29
C LEU A 78 23.95 11.70 -3.14
N ALA A 79 22.99 12.36 -2.50
CA ALA A 79 23.01 13.80 -2.28
C ALA A 79 24.22 14.22 -1.42
N THR A 80 24.60 13.41 -0.44
CA THR A 80 25.80 13.64 0.38
C THR A 80 27.05 13.58 -0.49
N TYR A 81 27.21 12.53 -1.30
CA TYR A 81 28.36 12.38 -2.20
C TYR A 81 28.47 13.51 -3.22
N VAL A 82 27.37 13.92 -3.84
CA VAL A 82 27.37 15.03 -4.81
C VAL A 82 27.74 16.37 -4.15
N ARG A 83 27.20 16.65 -2.95
CA ARG A 83 27.55 17.87 -2.19
C ARG A 83 29.02 17.89 -1.80
N ASP A 84 29.53 16.77 -1.28
CA ASP A 84 30.94 16.63 -0.89
C ASP A 84 31.86 16.79 -2.10
N PHE A 85 31.47 16.25 -3.26
CA PHE A 85 32.20 16.45 -4.50
C PHE A 85 32.31 17.92 -4.87
N TRP A 86 31.20 18.66 -4.85
CA TRP A 86 31.20 20.09 -5.16
C TRP A 86 32.08 20.89 -4.18
N GLU A 87 32.01 20.57 -2.89
CA GLU A 87 32.86 21.18 -1.87
C GLU A 87 34.35 20.93 -2.14
N VAL A 88 34.73 19.70 -2.46
CA VAL A 88 36.13 19.36 -2.70
C VAL A 88 36.61 19.93 -4.04
N ALA A 89 35.77 19.98 -5.07
CA ALA A 89 36.08 20.63 -6.34
C ALA A 89 36.42 22.12 -6.13
N ARG A 90 35.59 22.84 -5.35
CA ARG A 90 35.86 24.23 -4.95
C ARG A 90 37.18 24.38 -4.20
N ARG A 91 37.40 23.53 -3.17
CA ARG A 91 38.64 23.58 -2.37
C ARG A 91 39.87 23.29 -3.20
N ARG A 92 39.79 22.32 -4.12
CA ARG A 92 40.87 21.98 -5.05
C ARG A 92 41.19 23.14 -5.96
N ALA A 93 40.18 23.74 -6.59
CA ALA A 93 40.37 24.87 -7.50
C ALA A 93 41.07 26.04 -6.78
N ARG A 94 40.63 26.37 -5.56
CA ARG A 94 41.26 27.39 -4.72
C ARG A 94 42.70 27.04 -4.35
N ARG A 95 42.96 25.81 -3.89
CA ARG A 95 44.29 25.36 -3.42
C ARG A 95 45.33 25.34 -4.55
N LEU A 96 44.90 24.94 -5.75
CA LEU A 96 45.78 24.82 -6.91
C LEU A 96 45.83 26.09 -7.77
N GLY A 97 45.10 27.15 -7.39
CA GLY A 97 45.04 28.39 -8.17
C GLY A 97 44.42 28.19 -9.56
N GLN A 98 43.48 27.25 -9.69
CA GLN A 98 42.82 26.95 -10.96
C GLN A 98 41.79 28.05 -11.31
N PRO A 99 41.55 28.30 -12.61
CA PRO A 99 40.50 29.21 -13.05
C PRO A 99 39.12 28.74 -12.58
N ALA A 100 38.20 29.69 -12.35
CA ALA A 100 36.85 29.38 -11.87
C ALA A 100 36.05 28.52 -12.87
N GLU A 101 36.41 28.62 -14.15
CA GLU A 101 35.93 27.83 -15.27
C GLU A 101 36.12 26.32 -15.07
N VAL A 102 37.05 25.88 -14.21
CA VAL A 102 37.15 24.45 -13.86
C VAL A 102 35.90 23.94 -13.15
N LEU A 103 35.20 24.79 -12.42
CA LEU A 103 34.00 24.40 -11.68
C LEU A 103 32.81 24.12 -12.62
N THR A 104 32.81 24.70 -13.82
CA THR A 104 31.68 24.52 -14.77
C THR A 104 31.63 23.11 -15.34
N PHE A 105 32.76 22.40 -15.42
CA PHE A 105 32.75 20.96 -15.75
C PHE A 105 31.85 20.17 -14.79
N TYR A 106 31.87 20.53 -13.52
CA TYR A 106 31.13 19.83 -12.46
C TYR A 106 29.71 20.37 -12.26
N GLY A 107 29.22 21.19 -13.19
CA GLY A 107 27.89 21.77 -13.12
C GLY A 107 27.76 22.90 -12.09
N LEU A 108 28.89 23.44 -11.61
CA LEU A 108 28.89 24.59 -10.71
C LEU A 108 28.96 25.90 -11.50
N PRO A 109 28.13 26.90 -11.17
CA PRO A 109 28.26 28.25 -11.72
C PRO A 109 29.60 28.90 -11.33
N LEU A 110 29.99 29.94 -12.07
CA LEU A 110 31.26 30.67 -11.87
C LEU A 110 31.33 31.39 -10.51
N ASP A 111 30.19 31.73 -9.92
CA ASP A 111 30.11 32.26 -8.56
C ASP A 111 30.39 31.18 -7.48
N GLY A 112 30.50 29.92 -7.89
CA GLY A 112 30.81 28.78 -7.05
C GLY A 112 29.63 28.27 -6.21
N MET A 113 28.43 28.83 -6.35
CA MET A 113 27.27 28.43 -5.58
C MET A 113 26.79 27.03 -6.01
N SER A 114 26.71 26.09 -5.07
CA SER A 114 26.17 24.76 -5.39
C SER A 114 24.68 24.85 -5.76
N PRO A 115 24.23 24.10 -6.78
CA PRO A 115 22.82 23.82 -6.96
C PRO A 115 22.19 23.28 -5.67
N ASN A 116 20.89 23.53 -5.49
CA ASN A 116 20.12 22.99 -4.37
C ASN A 116 18.96 22.11 -4.86
N PRO A 117 19.24 20.87 -5.29
CA PRO A 117 18.21 19.93 -5.74
C PRO A 117 17.26 19.57 -4.61
N SER A 118 15.97 19.50 -4.94
CA SER A 118 14.87 19.21 -4.03
C SER A 118 14.19 17.87 -4.30
N THR A 119 14.35 17.32 -5.51
CA THR A 119 13.74 16.05 -5.92
C THR A 119 14.78 14.96 -6.19
N ALA A 120 14.36 13.70 -6.14
CA ALA A 120 15.22 12.55 -6.46
C ALA A 120 15.76 12.64 -7.90
N ASP A 121 14.91 13.00 -8.87
CA ASP A 121 15.30 13.11 -10.28
C ASP A 121 16.37 14.19 -10.51
N GLU A 122 16.26 15.32 -9.80
CA GLU A 122 17.30 16.36 -9.85
C GLU A 122 18.62 15.84 -9.26
N TRP A 123 18.61 15.12 -8.14
CA TRP A 123 19.82 14.51 -7.56
C TRP A 123 20.48 13.50 -8.51
N LEU A 124 19.68 12.64 -9.15
CA LEU A 124 20.18 11.69 -10.15
C LEU A 124 20.82 12.42 -11.34
N THR A 125 20.20 13.51 -11.81
CA THR A 125 20.70 14.33 -12.91
C THR A 125 22.02 15.00 -12.56
N TRP A 126 22.13 15.60 -11.38
CA TRP A 126 23.36 16.25 -10.93
C TRP A 126 24.49 15.26 -10.69
N ALA A 127 24.19 14.07 -10.15
CA ALA A 127 25.19 13.01 -10.01
C ALA A 127 25.76 12.59 -11.38
N GLY A 128 24.91 12.40 -12.38
CA GLY A 128 25.35 12.11 -13.75
C GLY A 128 26.21 13.24 -14.34
N THR A 129 25.79 14.49 -14.13
CA THR A 129 26.53 15.69 -14.56
C THR A 129 27.93 15.74 -13.94
N VAL A 130 28.05 15.47 -12.64
CA VAL A 130 29.33 15.47 -11.94
C VAL A 130 30.27 14.36 -12.44
N VAL A 131 29.76 13.15 -12.67
CA VAL A 131 30.55 12.02 -13.19
C VAL A 131 31.07 12.33 -14.60
N GLN A 132 30.20 12.81 -15.48
CA GLN A 132 30.60 13.21 -16.84
C GLN A 132 31.59 14.37 -16.79
N GLY A 133 31.32 15.37 -15.94
CA GLY A 133 32.16 16.53 -15.73
C GLY A 133 33.59 16.19 -15.32
N ASP A 134 33.79 15.18 -14.47
CA ASP A 134 35.14 14.77 -14.08
C ASP A 134 35.93 14.15 -15.24
N ALA A 135 35.28 13.36 -16.10
CA ALA A 135 35.92 12.84 -17.31
C ALA A 135 36.31 13.98 -18.29
N GLU A 136 35.46 14.99 -18.44
CA GLU A 136 35.73 16.17 -19.26
C GLU A 136 36.88 17.01 -18.68
N ALA A 137 36.89 17.24 -17.37
CA ALA A 137 37.96 17.95 -16.67
C ALA A 137 39.30 17.22 -16.82
N VAL A 138 39.32 15.89 -16.72
CA VAL A 138 40.53 15.08 -16.95
C VAL A 138 41.03 15.22 -18.39
N THR A 139 40.11 15.20 -19.35
CA THR A 139 40.46 15.39 -20.77
C THR A 139 41.04 16.79 -21.02
N ALA A 140 40.57 17.79 -20.28
CA ALA A 140 41.10 19.16 -20.30
C ALA A 140 42.43 19.33 -19.55
N GLY A 141 43.00 18.25 -18.99
CA GLY A 141 44.31 18.24 -18.35
C GLY A 141 44.28 18.43 -16.83
N TYR A 142 43.11 18.42 -16.19
CA TYR A 142 42.99 18.46 -14.73
C TYR A 142 43.14 17.06 -14.13
N ALA A 143 43.58 16.98 -12.87
CA ALA A 143 43.62 15.70 -12.17
C ALA A 143 42.19 15.22 -11.87
N ALA A 144 41.97 13.90 -11.94
CA ALA A 144 40.71 13.29 -11.53
C ALA A 144 40.39 13.56 -10.06
N MET A 145 39.11 13.64 -9.72
CA MET A 145 38.67 13.76 -8.34
C MET A 145 38.83 12.43 -7.59
N SER A 146 39.18 12.50 -6.31
CA SER A 146 39.50 11.31 -5.49
C SER A 146 38.81 11.29 -4.13
N ASN A 147 38.04 12.32 -3.77
CA ASN A 147 37.33 12.36 -2.49
C ASN A 147 36.12 13.30 -2.55
N PRO A 148 34.93 12.80 -2.90
CA PRO A 148 34.68 11.52 -3.55
C PRO A 148 35.19 11.50 -5.00
N SER A 149 35.49 10.32 -5.51
CA SER A 149 35.83 10.06 -6.91
C SER A 149 34.60 9.89 -7.79
N ALA A 150 34.75 10.09 -9.10
CA ALA A 150 33.67 9.81 -10.06
C ALA A 150 33.22 8.34 -10.01
N VAL A 151 34.12 7.41 -9.68
CA VAL A 151 33.81 5.98 -9.51
C VAL A 151 32.88 5.76 -8.31
N GLU A 152 33.18 6.39 -7.16
CA GLU A 152 32.33 6.29 -5.97
C GLU A 152 30.95 6.89 -6.21
N ILE A 153 30.87 8.06 -6.88
CA ILE A 153 29.58 8.65 -7.25
C ILE A 153 28.80 7.75 -8.20
N THR A 154 29.48 7.14 -9.18
CA THR A 154 28.84 6.21 -10.13
C THR A 154 28.24 5.01 -9.41
N ALA A 155 28.95 4.46 -8.41
CA ALA A 155 28.45 3.35 -7.61
C ALA A 155 27.17 3.74 -6.85
N VAL A 156 27.19 4.87 -6.13
CA VAL A 156 26.03 5.35 -5.37
C VAL A 156 24.87 5.76 -6.29
N LEU A 157 25.17 6.34 -7.46
CA LEU A 157 24.17 6.69 -8.48
C LEU A 157 23.47 5.43 -9.00
N THR A 158 24.22 4.38 -9.29
CA THR A 158 23.66 3.10 -9.77
C THR A 158 22.71 2.51 -8.73
N THR A 159 23.11 2.49 -7.47
CA THR A 159 22.24 2.05 -6.36
C THR A 159 20.98 2.91 -6.28
N ALA A 160 21.10 4.24 -6.30
CA ALA A 160 19.94 5.14 -6.22
C ALA A 160 18.97 4.96 -7.40
N GLN A 161 19.47 4.74 -8.62
CA GLN A 161 18.63 4.46 -9.80
C GLN A 161 17.87 3.14 -9.67
N GLN A 162 18.53 2.11 -9.13
CA GLN A 162 17.90 0.83 -8.86
C GLN A 162 16.77 0.97 -7.84
N GLU A 163 17.03 1.61 -6.71
CA GLU A 163 16.04 1.81 -5.63
C GLU A 163 14.85 2.68 -6.08
N VAL A 164 15.08 3.69 -6.94
CA VAL A 164 13.99 4.45 -7.58
C VAL A 164 13.13 3.54 -8.48
N THR A 165 13.76 2.65 -9.24
CA THR A 165 13.04 1.71 -10.12
C THR A 165 12.21 0.71 -9.31
N GLU A 166 12.76 0.18 -8.23
CA GLU A 166 12.11 -0.76 -7.32
C GLU A 166 10.93 -0.11 -6.59
N ALA A 167 11.10 1.11 -6.05
CA ALA A 167 10.01 1.87 -5.45
C ALA A 167 8.87 2.15 -6.43
N ASN A 168 9.18 2.54 -7.68
CA ASN A 168 8.16 2.76 -8.72
C ASN A 168 7.41 1.46 -9.08
N ALA A 169 8.09 0.31 -9.07
CA ALA A 169 7.44 -0.98 -9.31
C ALA A 169 6.52 -1.39 -8.15
N ALA A 170 6.95 -1.13 -6.90
CA ALA A 170 6.15 -1.38 -5.71
C ALA A 170 4.91 -0.48 -5.64
N ASP A 171 5.03 0.79 -6.02
CA ASP A 171 3.89 1.72 -6.17
C ASP A 171 2.85 1.15 -7.14
N ARG A 172 3.25 0.75 -8.36
CA ARG A 172 2.34 0.16 -9.34
C ARG A 172 1.67 -1.12 -8.84
N THR A 173 2.41 -1.97 -8.13
CA THR A 173 1.88 -3.23 -7.59
C THR A 173 0.84 -2.97 -6.50
N TYR A 174 1.07 -1.97 -5.66
CA TYR A 174 0.12 -1.53 -4.65
C TYR A 174 -1.16 -0.96 -5.29
N ASP A 175 -1.03 -0.12 -6.31
CA ASP A 175 -2.17 0.46 -7.03
C ASP A 175 -3.03 -0.62 -7.68
N GLN A 176 -2.41 -1.60 -8.35
CA GLN A 176 -3.13 -2.76 -8.91
C GLN A 176 -3.89 -3.56 -7.84
N SER A 177 -3.31 -3.69 -6.64
CA SER A 177 -3.98 -4.39 -5.53
C SER A 177 -5.18 -3.60 -5.00
N GLN A 178 -5.09 -2.26 -5.00
CA GLN A 178 -6.21 -1.40 -4.64
C GLN A 178 -7.35 -1.51 -5.65
N GLU A 179 -7.03 -1.53 -6.95
CA GLU A 179 -8.00 -1.71 -8.04
C GLU A 179 -8.70 -3.06 -7.94
N GLN A 180 -7.95 -4.14 -7.76
CA GLN A 180 -8.50 -5.48 -7.57
C GLN A 180 -9.45 -5.54 -6.36
N LEU A 181 -9.05 -4.99 -5.21
CA LEU A 181 -9.93 -4.97 -4.04
C LEU A 181 -11.18 -4.10 -4.29
N ALA A 182 -11.06 -2.99 -5.03
CA ALA A 182 -12.20 -2.15 -5.37
C ALA A 182 -13.23 -2.88 -6.25
N GLU A 183 -12.78 -3.68 -7.21
CA GLU A 183 -13.66 -4.51 -8.04
C GLU A 183 -14.40 -5.57 -7.21
N VAL A 184 -13.67 -6.27 -6.34
CA VAL A 184 -14.25 -7.32 -5.49
C VAL A 184 -15.17 -6.74 -4.40
N ARG A 185 -14.93 -5.50 -3.94
CA ARG A 185 -15.84 -4.77 -3.03
C ARG A 185 -17.24 -4.60 -3.59
N ALA A 186 -17.36 -4.23 -4.86
CA ALA A 186 -18.67 -4.04 -5.50
C ALA A 186 -19.44 -5.37 -5.56
N GLN A 187 -18.75 -6.46 -5.90
CA GLN A 187 -19.32 -7.81 -5.92
C GLN A 187 -19.74 -8.26 -4.51
N ALA A 188 -18.91 -7.98 -3.50
CA ALA A 188 -19.21 -8.28 -2.11
C ALA A 188 -20.46 -7.53 -1.62
N ASP A 189 -20.56 -6.24 -1.91
CA ASP A 189 -21.72 -5.44 -1.49
C ASP A 189 -23.03 -5.92 -2.10
N GLN A 190 -23.00 -6.38 -3.36
CA GLN A 190 -24.14 -6.98 -4.03
C GLN A 190 -24.49 -8.34 -3.41
N LEU A 191 -23.51 -9.23 -3.27
CA LEU A 191 -23.76 -10.57 -2.74
C LEU A 191 -24.22 -10.54 -1.28
N ILE A 192 -23.73 -9.61 -0.47
CA ILE A 192 -24.21 -9.38 0.90
C ILE A 192 -25.70 -9.01 0.89
N ASP A 193 -26.13 -8.13 -0.03
CA ASP A 193 -27.54 -7.75 -0.16
C ASP A 193 -28.39 -8.95 -0.60
N ASP A 194 -27.91 -9.76 -1.54
CA ASP A 194 -28.59 -10.96 -2.05
C ASP A 194 -28.75 -12.01 -0.93
N VAL A 195 -27.69 -12.29 -0.17
CA VAL A 195 -27.73 -13.16 1.02
C VAL A 195 -28.76 -12.66 2.03
N MET A 196 -28.75 -11.35 2.33
CA MET A 196 -29.70 -10.78 3.28
C MET A 196 -31.15 -10.83 2.77
N ALA A 197 -31.38 -10.64 1.47
CA ALA A 197 -32.69 -10.76 0.86
C ALA A 197 -33.21 -12.20 0.94
N GLU A 198 -32.36 -13.18 0.63
CA GLU A 198 -32.71 -14.60 0.71
C GLU A 198 -33.01 -15.03 2.15
N LEU A 199 -32.16 -14.65 3.12
CA LEU A 199 -32.41 -14.91 4.55
C LEU A 199 -33.75 -14.32 5.00
N ARG A 200 -34.04 -13.06 4.64
CA ARG A 200 -35.32 -12.42 4.97
C ARG A 200 -36.50 -13.15 4.35
N PHE A 201 -36.37 -13.60 3.10
CA PHE A 201 -37.41 -14.37 2.44
C PHE A 201 -37.64 -15.73 3.10
N THR A 202 -36.59 -16.50 3.35
CA THR A 202 -36.68 -17.84 3.95
C THR A 202 -37.23 -17.78 5.37
N LEU A 203 -36.82 -16.78 6.15
CA LEU A 203 -37.20 -16.63 7.55
C LEU A 203 -38.53 -15.87 7.76
N ARG A 204 -39.22 -15.44 6.69
CA ARG A 204 -40.42 -14.56 6.75
C ARG A 204 -41.58 -15.05 7.62
N ARG A 205 -41.62 -16.36 7.92
CA ARG A 205 -42.66 -16.99 8.76
C ARG A 205 -42.27 -17.11 10.24
N LYS A 206 -41.03 -16.81 10.60
CA LYS A 206 -40.56 -16.77 12.00
C LYS A 206 -40.87 -15.41 12.61
N ASP A 207 -40.91 -15.33 13.94
CA ASP A 207 -40.97 -14.06 14.65
C ASP A 207 -39.69 -13.24 14.47
N ALA A 208 -39.77 -11.93 14.70
CA ALA A 208 -38.67 -11.01 14.41
C ALA A 208 -37.40 -11.30 15.22
N ALA A 209 -37.51 -11.80 16.46
CA ALA A 209 -36.34 -12.12 17.30
C ALA A 209 -35.62 -13.37 16.75
N SER A 210 -36.38 -14.43 16.44
CA SER A 210 -35.85 -15.63 15.80
C SER A 210 -35.19 -15.34 14.45
N GLN A 211 -35.78 -14.46 13.63
CA GLN A 211 -35.18 -14.03 12.35
C GLN A 211 -33.78 -13.42 12.58
N ARG A 212 -33.67 -12.46 13.51
CA ARG A 212 -32.39 -11.81 13.83
C ARG A 212 -31.37 -12.80 14.39
N ARG A 213 -31.79 -13.71 15.28
CA ARG A 213 -30.90 -14.75 15.84
C ARG A 213 -30.27 -15.59 14.74
N VAL A 214 -31.04 -16.04 13.75
CA VAL A 214 -30.51 -16.78 12.59
C VAL A 214 -29.65 -15.87 11.71
N MET A 215 -30.10 -14.67 11.34
CA MET A 215 -29.31 -13.78 10.49
C MET A 215 -27.93 -13.42 11.10
N ARG A 216 -27.83 -13.33 12.43
CA ARG A 216 -26.54 -13.10 13.11
C ARG A 216 -25.55 -14.24 12.93
N THR A 217 -26.00 -15.50 12.82
CA THR A 217 -25.08 -16.63 12.59
C THR A 217 -24.40 -16.51 11.22
N TYR A 218 -25.13 -16.03 10.22
CA TYR A 218 -24.62 -15.69 8.88
C TYR A 218 -23.79 -14.40 8.84
N GLY A 219 -23.66 -13.68 9.95
CA GLY A 219 -22.81 -12.51 10.08
C GLY A 219 -23.51 -11.16 9.99
N ALA A 220 -24.85 -11.12 9.93
CA ALA A 220 -25.60 -9.88 10.00
C ALA A 220 -25.43 -9.20 11.37
N VAL A 221 -25.25 -7.88 11.37
CA VAL A 221 -25.15 -7.07 12.59
C VAL A 221 -26.41 -6.23 12.72
N PHE A 222 -26.96 -6.18 13.94
CA PHE A 222 -28.13 -5.38 14.25
C PHE A 222 -27.80 -4.41 15.38
N THR A 223 -28.23 -3.17 15.24
CA THR A 223 -28.02 -2.10 16.24
C THR A 223 -29.37 -1.56 16.71
N TYR A 224 -29.43 -1.20 17.98
CA TYR A 224 -30.58 -0.51 18.57
C TYR A 224 -30.33 0.99 18.56
N LEU A 225 -31.38 1.79 18.41
CA LEU A 225 -31.29 3.24 18.60
C LEU A 225 -31.00 3.55 20.08
N ASP A 226 -30.30 4.65 20.33
CA ASP A 226 -29.99 5.10 21.69
C ASP A 226 -31.28 5.29 22.51
N GLY A 227 -31.35 4.63 23.67
CA GLY A 227 -32.49 4.68 24.57
C GLY A 227 -33.63 3.69 24.26
N GLU A 228 -33.53 2.89 23.19
CA GLU A 228 -34.49 1.80 22.98
C GLU A 228 -34.23 0.62 23.93
N PRO A 229 -35.28 0.05 24.56
CA PRO A 229 -35.15 -1.18 25.33
C PRO A 229 -34.71 -2.32 24.41
N ARG A 230 -33.63 -3.02 24.81
CA ARG A 230 -33.18 -4.23 24.12
C ARG A 230 -34.21 -5.33 24.32
N ASP A 231 -34.50 -6.07 23.26
CA ASP A 231 -35.40 -7.22 23.31
C ASP A 231 -34.77 -8.28 24.25
N PRO A 232 -35.47 -8.76 25.30
CA PRO A 232 -34.92 -9.74 26.24
C PRO A 232 -34.46 -11.03 25.55
N ASP A 233 -35.09 -11.39 24.43
CA ASP A 233 -34.71 -12.57 23.62
C ASP A 233 -33.48 -12.31 22.71
N ASP A 234 -32.96 -11.08 22.65
CA ASP A 234 -31.73 -10.69 21.93
C ASP A 234 -30.49 -10.59 22.84
N GLN A 235 -30.58 -10.98 24.11
CA GLN A 235 -29.42 -11.01 24.99
C GLN A 235 -28.48 -12.18 24.61
N PRO A 236 -27.15 -11.97 24.64
CA PRO A 236 -26.21 -13.09 24.51
C PRO A 236 -26.48 -14.08 25.64
N GLU A 237 -26.64 -15.37 25.32
CA GLU A 237 -26.70 -16.43 26.32
C GLU A 237 -25.44 -16.31 27.20
N GLU A 238 -25.64 -16.11 28.51
CA GLU A 238 -24.53 -16.11 29.46
C GLU A 238 -23.76 -17.41 29.31
N PRO A 239 -22.41 -17.38 29.30
CA PRO A 239 -21.63 -18.60 29.24
C PRO A 239 -22.02 -19.48 30.43
N VAL A 240 -22.49 -20.69 30.13
CA VAL A 240 -22.75 -21.73 31.14
C VAL A 240 -21.43 -22.01 31.84
N ALA A 241 -21.40 -21.76 33.16
CA ALA A 241 -20.23 -21.90 34.02
C ALA A 241 -19.68 -23.33 34.08
#